data_AF-A0A498JMF0-F1
#
_entry.id   AF-A0A498JMF0-F1
#
_cell.length_a   1.000
_cell.length_b   1.000
_cell.length_c   1.000
_cell.angle_alpha   90.00
_cell.angle_beta   90.00
_cell.angle_gamma   90.00
#
_symmetry.space_group_name_H-M   'P 1'
#
loop_
_entity.id
_entity.type
_entity.pdbx_description
1 polymer ?
#
loop_
_entity_poly.entity_id
_entity_poly.type
_entity_poly.pdbx_seq_one_letter_code
_entity_poly.pdbx_strand_id
1 'polypeptide(L)'
;MPGPGPHLMYAMGSGLALTTLSGGRFSPHHTLFYTVNAFFGPDIGSFSEWLDSVFGFGFGSELADFVHDPIFYFLLLGLPLCFLYSWVSGVLLQRRVLDSFSGVPLTKKQCFLLVSAGSFSHFFLDHLFEENGHSSEYTWILSTGWWEGRAPVNPDAVVVVGILCIILIGGFVYINRVRPHRSITKQSIQSAILIAIVALLYSLWCASQIFWVNPRRPAVGEEADYGVLVFLAKYFFLPHLLCILSMHPRDLEAEQIPP
;
A
#
# COMPACT_ATOMS: atom_id res chain seq x y z
N MET A 1 4.69 -8.37 -17.12
CA MET A 1 3.54 -7.67 -16.53
C MET A 1 2.48 -8.69 -16.11
N PRO A 2 2.04 -8.67 -14.84
CA PRO A 2 0.78 -9.30 -14.47
C PRO A 2 -0.34 -8.73 -15.34
N GLY A 3 -1.24 -9.59 -15.84
CA GLY A 3 -2.40 -9.08 -16.56
C GLY A 3 -3.41 -8.40 -15.62
N PRO A 4 -4.46 -7.77 -16.16
CA PRO A 4 -5.53 -7.14 -15.39
C PRO A 4 -6.15 -8.00 -14.29
N GLY A 5 -6.27 -9.32 -14.55
CA GLY A 5 -6.88 -10.29 -13.63
C GLY A 5 -6.21 -10.33 -12.26
N PRO A 6 -4.89 -10.61 -12.17
CA PRO A 6 -4.12 -10.50 -10.93
C PRO A 6 -4.34 -9.22 -10.13
N HIS A 7 -4.29 -8.03 -10.76
CA HIS A 7 -4.50 -6.76 -10.07
C HIS A 7 -5.92 -6.65 -9.49
N LEU A 8 -6.93 -7.00 -10.30
CA LEU A 8 -8.33 -7.00 -9.86
C LEU A 8 -8.55 -7.94 -8.68
N MET A 9 -8.05 -9.18 -8.76
CA MET A 9 -8.23 -10.18 -7.71
C MET A 9 -7.51 -9.78 -6.42
N TYR A 10 -6.28 -9.26 -6.52
CA TYR A 10 -5.52 -8.78 -5.37
C TYR A 10 -6.25 -7.63 -4.65
N ALA A 11 -6.60 -6.58 -5.39
CA ALA A 11 -7.23 -5.41 -4.80
C ALA A 11 -8.64 -5.70 -4.30
N MET A 12 -9.45 -6.45 -5.05
CA MET A 12 -10.80 -6.83 -4.62
C MET A 12 -10.75 -7.77 -3.41
N GLY A 13 -9.85 -8.75 -3.39
CA GLY A 13 -9.67 -9.65 -2.25
C GLY A 13 -9.27 -8.91 -0.98
N SER A 14 -8.30 -8.00 -1.07
CA SER A 14 -7.91 -7.14 0.06
C SER A 14 -9.05 -6.20 0.49
N GLY A 15 -9.79 -5.62 -0.45
CA GLY A 15 -10.94 -4.77 -0.16
C GLY A 15 -12.07 -5.52 0.55
N LEU A 16 -12.36 -6.75 0.14
CA LEU A 16 -13.33 -7.63 0.82
C LEU A 16 -12.87 -7.98 2.24
N ALA A 17 -11.58 -8.30 2.44
CA ALA A 17 -11.03 -8.53 3.78
C ALA A 17 -11.19 -7.29 4.68
N LEU A 18 -10.89 -6.09 4.17
CA LEU A 18 -11.11 -4.83 4.88
C LEU A 18 -12.59 -4.56 5.16
N THR A 19 -13.48 -4.93 4.24
CA THR A 19 -14.95 -4.83 4.43
C THR A 19 -15.36 -5.66 5.65
N THR A 20 -14.93 -6.92 5.72
CA THR A 20 -15.23 -7.82 6.84
C THR A 20 -14.62 -7.33 8.15
N LEU A 21 -13.33 -6.95 8.15
CA LEU A 21 -12.61 -6.52 9.36
C LEU A 21 -13.11 -5.19 9.92
N SER A 22 -13.70 -4.34 9.08
CA SER A 22 -14.22 -3.03 9.49
C SER A 22 -15.71 -3.01 9.81
N GLY A 23 -16.40 -4.15 9.74
CA GLY A 23 -17.85 -4.22 9.93
C GLY A 23 -18.63 -3.47 8.85
N GLY A 24 -18.11 -3.44 7.61
CA GLY A 24 -18.75 -2.76 6.48
C GLY A 24 -18.43 -1.27 6.33
N ARG A 25 -17.67 -0.66 7.27
CA ARG A 25 -17.21 0.74 7.14
C ARG A 25 -16.37 0.98 5.88
N PHE A 26 -15.56 0.00 5.51
CA PHE A 26 -15.01 -0.12 4.16
C PHE A 26 -16.07 -0.80 3.28
N SER A 27 -16.95 0.00 2.69
CA SER A 27 -18.12 -0.47 1.96
C SER A 27 -17.81 -1.01 0.55
N PRO A 28 -18.76 -1.65 -0.15
CA PRO A 28 -18.60 -2.08 -1.54
C PRO A 28 -18.11 -0.98 -2.49
N HIS A 29 -18.47 0.29 -2.24
CA HIS A 29 -17.97 1.43 -3.02
C HIS A 29 -16.46 1.61 -2.87
N HIS A 30 -15.92 1.42 -1.65
CA HIS A 30 -14.48 1.51 -1.41
C HIS A 30 -13.74 0.41 -2.16
N THR A 31 -14.21 -0.83 -2.01
CA THR A 31 -13.65 -2.00 -2.69
C THR A 31 -13.65 -1.81 -4.20
N LEU A 32 -14.77 -1.33 -4.77
CA LEU A 32 -14.87 -1.08 -6.21
C LEU A 32 -13.82 -0.07 -6.68
N PHE A 33 -13.76 1.13 -6.09
CA PHE A 33 -12.85 2.16 -6.59
C PHE A 33 -11.39 1.85 -6.29
N TYR A 34 -11.07 1.25 -5.14
CA TYR A 34 -9.71 0.73 -4.90
C TYR A 34 -9.30 -0.26 -6.00
N THR A 35 -10.18 -1.21 -6.31
CA THR A 35 -9.94 -2.24 -7.33
C THR A 35 -9.79 -1.65 -8.73
N VAL A 36 -10.66 -0.72 -9.12
CA VAL A 36 -10.60 -0.04 -10.41
C VAL A 36 -9.27 0.69 -10.58
N ASN A 37 -8.75 1.36 -9.55
CA ASN A 37 -7.47 2.07 -9.66
C ASN A 37 -6.25 1.15 -9.54
N ALA A 38 -6.36 0.00 -8.90
CA ALA A 38 -5.32 -1.03 -8.93
C ALA A 38 -5.24 -1.73 -10.29
N PHE A 39 -6.35 -1.80 -11.02
CA PHE A 39 -6.38 -2.29 -12.39
C PHE A 39 -5.98 -1.22 -13.40
N PHE A 40 -6.80 -0.19 -13.55
CA PHE A 40 -6.67 0.78 -14.65
C PHE A 40 -5.57 1.80 -14.45
N GLY A 41 -5.02 1.95 -13.24
CA GLY A 41 -4.39 3.21 -12.86
C GLY A 41 -3.25 3.64 -13.79
N PRO A 42 -2.01 3.22 -13.53
CA PRO A 42 -0.86 3.59 -14.36
C PRO A 42 -1.01 3.13 -15.83
N ASP A 43 -1.65 1.98 -16.04
CA ASP A 43 -1.94 1.41 -17.37
C ASP A 43 -2.96 2.18 -18.21
N ILE A 44 -3.59 3.24 -17.69
CA ILE A 44 -4.40 4.13 -18.53
C ILE A 44 -3.55 4.80 -19.61
N GLY A 45 -2.23 4.91 -19.39
CA GLY A 45 -1.25 5.35 -20.38
C GLY A 45 -1.26 4.46 -21.62
N SER A 46 -1.03 3.16 -21.46
CA SER A 46 -1.04 2.20 -22.58
C SER A 46 -2.43 2.09 -23.25
N PHE A 47 -3.51 2.23 -22.49
CA PHE A 47 -4.85 2.36 -23.04
C PHE A 47 -5.04 3.65 -23.85
N SER A 48 -4.49 4.77 -23.39
CA SER A 48 -4.55 6.05 -24.08
C SER A 48 -3.70 6.07 -25.34
N GLU A 49 -2.54 5.39 -25.35
CA GLU A 49 -1.74 5.15 -26.56
C GLU A 49 -2.49 4.27 -27.56
N TRP A 50 -3.15 3.22 -27.08
CA TRP A 50 -4.02 2.41 -27.95
C TRP A 50 -5.15 3.25 -28.54
N LEU A 51 -5.85 4.05 -27.74
CA LEU A 51 -6.89 4.97 -28.24
C LEU A 51 -6.31 5.98 -29.24
N ASP A 52 -5.14 6.55 -28.96
CA ASP A 52 -4.47 7.49 -29.86
C ASP A 52 -4.09 6.82 -31.18
N SER A 53 -3.63 5.56 -31.15
CA SER A 53 -3.33 4.77 -32.35
C SER A 53 -4.57 4.49 -33.21
N VAL A 54 -5.76 4.49 -32.60
CA VAL A 54 -7.04 4.23 -33.27
C VAL A 54 -7.69 5.53 -33.77
N PHE A 55 -7.54 6.63 -33.04
CA PHE A 55 -8.31 7.87 -33.26
C PHE A 55 -7.46 9.10 -33.64
N GLY A 56 -6.13 9.08 -33.46
CA GLY A 56 -5.19 10.09 -33.95
C GLY A 56 -5.23 11.44 -33.23
N PHE A 57 -5.28 11.44 -31.89
CA PHE A 57 -5.26 12.63 -31.04
C PHE A 57 -3.87 13.28 -30.86
N GLY A 58 -2.77 12.54 -31.05
CA GLY A 58 -1.39 13.04 -31.13
C GLY A 58 -0.70 13.40 -29.80
N PHE A 59 -1.29 13.02 -28.66
CA PHE A 59 -0.78 13.33 -27.30
C PHE A 59 -0.68 12.10 -26.38
N GLY A 60 -0.87 10.88 -26.91
CA GLY A 60 -0.99 9.66 -26.10
C GLY A 60 0.28 9.28 -25.33
N SER A 61 1.46 9.40 -25.96
CA SER A 61 2.71 8.85 -25.40
C SER A 61 3.30 9.69 -24.26
N GLU A 62 3.33 11.02 -24.37
CA GLU A 62 3.85 11.88 -23.29
C GLU A 62 2.96 11.85 -22.04
N LEU A 63 1.65 11.72 -22.24
CA LEU A 63 0.69 11.57 -21.15
C LEU A 63 0.82 10.19 -20.50
N ALA A 64 1.06 9.13 -21.29
CA ALA A 64 1.27 7.79 -20.79
C ALA A 64 2.49 7.71 -19.86
N ASP A 65 3.64 8.26 -20.26
CA ASP A 65 4.86 8.25 -19.43
C ASP A 65 4.65 8.98 -18.10
N PHE A 66 3.94 10.11 -18.10
CA PHE A 66 3.70 10.88 -16.88
C PHE A 66 2.70 10.20 -15.94
N VAL A 67 1.72 9.50 -16.50
CA VAL A 67 0.67 8.81 -15.75
C VAL A 67 1.15 7.43 -15.27
N HIS A 68 2.20 6.87 -15.89
CA HIS A 68 2.86 5.62 -15.48
C HIS A 68 3.93 5.83 -14.37
N ASP A 69 3.82 6.90 -13.58
CA ASP A 69 4.59 7.08 -12.35
C ASP A 69 3.66 6.94 -11.10
N PRO A 70 4.10 6.20 -10.06
CA PRO A 70 3.30 5.93 -8.86
C PRO A 70 2.80 7.16 -8.12
N ILE A 71 3.50 8.28 -8.24
CA ILE A 71 3.16 9.53 -7.58
C ILE A 71 2.38 10.43 -8.53
N PHE A 72 2.83 10.59 -9.77
CA PHE A 72 2.18 11.47 -10.73
C PHE A 72 0.79 10.99 -11.15
N TYR A 73 0.55 9.68 -11.20
CA TYR A 73 -0.78 9.11 -11.48
C TYR A 73 -1.85 9.74 -10.59
N PHE A 74 -1.71 9.61 -9.26
CA PHE A 74 -2.75 10.09 -8.36
C PHE A 74 -2.68 11.61 -8.12
N LEU A 75 -1.54 12.26 -8.39
CA LEU A 75 -1.48 13.73 -8.34
C LEU A 75 -2.22 14.38 -9.52
N LEU A 76 -2.07 13.85 -10.73
CA LEU A 76 -2.75 14.39 -11.92
C LEU A 76 -4.19 13.89 -12.04
N LEU A 77 -4.39 12.57 -11.98
CA LEU A 77 -5.70 11.95 -12.20
C LEU A 77 -6.50 11.78 -10.92
N GLY A 78 -5.86 11.78 -9.74
CA GLY A 78 -6.59 11.63 -8.48
C GLY A 78 -7.56 12.78 -8.20
N LEU A 79 -7.24 14.02 -8.60
CA LEU A 79 -8.16 15.14 -8.47
C LEU A 79 -9.43 14.95 -9.35
N PRO A 80 -9.35 14.81 -10.69
CA PRO A 80 -10.55 14.62 -11.49
C PRO A 80 -11.30 13.33 -11.12
N LEU A 81 -10.58 12.22 -10.88
CA LEU A 81 -11.20 10.95 -10.51
C LEU A 81 -11.91 11.00 -9.16
N CYS A 82 -11.40 11.74 -8.17
CA CYS A 82 -12.07 11.77 -6.87
C CYS A 82 -13.44 12.48 -6.91
N PHE A 83 -13.60 13.49 -7.76
CA PHE A 83 -14.90 14.11 -8.02
C PHE A 83 -15.83 13.16 -8.76
N LEU A 84 -15.33 12.50 -9.81
CA LEU A 84 -16.10 11.52 -10.58
C LEU A 84 -16.57 10.37 -9.68
N TYR A 85 -15.69 9.73 -8.93
CA TYR A 85 -16.04 8.61 -8.06
C TYR A 85 -16.96 9.00 -6.92
N SER A 86 -16.82 10.20 -6.35
CA SER A 86 -17.75 10.68 -5.34
C SER A 86 -19.16 10.86 -5.92
N TRP A 87 -19.28 11.39 -7.14
CA TRP A 87 -20.55 11.47 -7.85
C TRP A 87 -21.12 10.09 -8.21
N VAL A 88 -20.31 9.20 -8.80
CA VAL A 88 -20.71 7.83 -9.14
C VAL A 88 -21.19 7.07 -7.91
N SER A 89 -20.51 7.20 -6.78
CA SER A 89 -20.93 6.58 -5.51
C SER A 89 -22.35 7.01 -5.12
N GLY A 90 -22.66 8.31 -5.22
CA GLY A 90 -24.00 8.83 -5.01
C GLY A 90 -25.03 8.23 -5.96
N VAL A 91 -24.72 8.14 -7.26
CA VAL A 91 -25.63 7.56 -8.26
C VAL A 91 -25.88 6.07 -8.01
N LEU A 92 -24.83 5.29 -7.74
CA LEU A 92 -24.93 3.85 -7.47
C LEU A 92 -25.76 3.57 -6.21
N LEU A 93 -25.60 4.40 -5.18
CA LEU A 93 -26.38 4.30 -3.95
C LEU A 93 -27.85 4.69 -4.18
N GLN A 94 -28.13 5.81 -4.85
CA GLN A 94 -29.50 6.25 -5.18
C GLN A 94 -30.25 5.20 -6.02
N ARG A 95 -29.55 4.54 -6.94
CA ARG A 95 -30.11 3.47 -7.77
C ARG A 95 -30.14 2.09 -7.10
N ARG A 96 -29.72 1.97 -5.84
CA ARG A 96 -29.63 0.72 -5.07
C ARG A 96 -28.82 -0.37 -5.78
N VAL A 97 -27.79 0.04 -6.54
CA VAL A 97 -26.87 -0.88 -7.22
C VAL A 97 -25.82 -1.38 -6.23
N LEU A 98 -25.29 -0.49 -5.38
CA LEU A 98 -24.33 -0.84 -4.34
C LEU A 98 -24.75 -0.26 -2.99
N ASP A 99 -24.68 -1.12 -1.97
CA ASP A 99 -24.92 -0.71 -0.59
C ASP A 99 -23.72 0.07 -0.02
N SER A 100 -23.97 0.88 1.01
CA SER A 100 -22.95 1.64 1.72
C SER A 100 -23.26 1.72 3.21
N PHE A 101 -22.22 1.87 4.01
CA PHE A 101 -22.34 2.04 5.46
C PHE A 101 -23.20 3.26 5.80
N SER A 102 -24.22 3.06 6.63
CA SER A 102 -25.24 4.06 6.99
C SER A 102 -25.94 4.74 5.80
N GLY A 103 -25.90 4.14 4.59
CA GLY A 103 -26.50 4.73 3.39
C GLY A 103 -25.84 6.05 2.97
N VAL A 104 -24.54 6.24 3.20
CA VAL A 104 -23.81 7.46 2.83
C VAL A 104 -22.85 7.18 1.66
N PRO A 105 -22.83 8.02 0.60
CA PRO A 105 -21.88 7.86 -0.50
C PRO A 105 -20.47 8.27 -0.09
N LEU A 106 -19.48 7.95 -0.92
CA LEU A 106 -18.09 8.34 -0.66
C LEU A 106 -17.87 9.84 -0.87
N THR A 107 -17.12 10.44 0.03
CA THR A 107 -16.61 11.80 -0.12
C THR A 107 -15.42 11.83 -1.09
N LYS A 108 -15.17 13.01 -1.67
CA LYS A 108 -14.02 13.25 -2.56
C LYS A 108 -12.69 12.89 -1.89
N LYS A 109 -12.52 13.18 -0.59
CA LYS A 109 -11.32 12.82 0.16
C LYS A 109 -11.12 11.31 0.22
N GLN A 110 -12.18 10.55 0.50
CA GLN A 110 -12.11 9.08 0.52
C GLN A 110 -11.77 8.54 -0.87
N CYS A 111 -12.41 9.07 -1.92
CA CYS A 111 -12.10 8.69 -3.30
C CYS A 111 -10.64 9.00 -3.67
N PHE A 112 -10.09 10.15 -3.27
CA PHE A 112 -8.68 10.47 -3.53
C PHE A 112 -7.74 9.46 -2.87
N LEU A 113 -7.99 9.10 -1.61
CA LEU A 113 -7.22 8.07 -0.90
C LEU A 113 -7.30 6.71 -1.60
N LEU A 114 -8.47 6.33 -2.12
CA LEU A 114 -8.67 5.06 -2.85
C LEU A 114 -7.97 5.06 -4.21
N VAL A 115 -7.90 6.20 -4.90
CA VAL A 115 -7.11 6.35 -6.13
C VAL A 115 -5.63 6.14 -5.84
N SER A 116 -5.10 6.82 -4.83
CA SER A 116 -3.71 6.66 -4.40
C SER A 116 -3.42 5.21 -3.96
N ALA A 117 -4.31 4.60 -3.18
CA ALA A 117 -4.16 3.21 -2.75
C ALA A 117 -4.12 2.24 -3.92
N GLY A 118 -5.06 2.37 -4.87
CA GLY A 118 -5.10 1.54 -6.06
C GLY A 118 -3.82 1.68 -6.88
N SER A 119 -3.36 2.91 -7.09
CA SER A 119 -2.10 3.20 -7.80
C SER A 119 -0.90 2.49 -7.18
N PHE A 120 -0.68 2.62 -5.87
CA PHE A 120 0.44 1.93 -5.22
C PHE A 120 0.31 0.40 -5.28
N SER A 121 -0.91 -0.13 -5.16
CA SER A 121 -1.16 -1.56 -5.27
C SER A 121 -0.99 -2.11 -6.68
N HIS A 122 -1.16 -1.28 -7.72
CA HIS A 122 -0.81 -1.64 -9.09
C HIS A 122 0.70 -1.91 -9.20
N PHE A 123 1.51 -0.89 -8.90
CA PHE A 123 2.96 -0.97 -8.94
C PHE A 123 3.57 -2.04 -8.02
N PHE A 124 2.88 -2.43 -6.94
CA PHE A 124 3.32 -3.56 -6.11
C PHE A 124 3.49 -4.84 -6.93
N LEU A 125 2.53 -5.17 -7.80
CA LEU A 125 2.60 -6.38 -8.61
C LEU A 125 3.55 -6.21 -9.79
N ASP A 126 3.60 -5.03 -10.41
CA ASP A 126 4.47 -4.80 -11.56
C ASP A 126 5.94 -4.85 -11.16
N HIS A 127 6.32 -4.20 -10.06
CA HIS A 127 7.70 -4.27 -9.59
C HIS A 127 8.15 -5.71 -9.26
N LEU A 128 7.23 -6.59 -8.87
CA LEU A 128 7.54 -7.99 -8.57
C LEU A 128 7.61 -8.90 -9.80
N PHE A 129 6.79 -8.63 -10.83
CA PHE A 129 6.54 -9.58 -11.94
C PHE A 129 6.77 -9.00 -13.33
N GLU A 130 7.06 -7.71 -13.44
CA GLU A 130 7.41 -7.06 -14.69
C GLU A 130 8.92 -7.05 -14.93
N GLU A 131 9.30 -7.02 -16.21
CA GLU A 131 10.69 -6.98 -16.67
C GLU A 131 11.58 -8.10 -16.11
N ASN A 132 11.00 -9.24 -15.67
CA ASN A 132 11.72 -10.29 -14.94
C ASN A 132 12.47 -9.77 -13.70
N GLY A 133 11.96 -8.74 -13.03
CA GLY A 133 12.61 -8.11 -11.88
C GLY A 133 13.67 -7.05 -12.26
N HIS A 134 13.74 -6.62 -13.52
CA HIS A 134 14.69 -5.57 -13.93
C HIS A 134 14.17 -4.15 -13.79
N SER A 135 12.98 -3.95 -13.19
CA SER A 135 12.48 -2.60 -12.89
C SER A 135 13.50 -1.82 -12.06
N SER A 136 13.54 -0.50 -12.24
CA SER A 136 14.49 0.38 -11.53
C SER A 136 14.38 0.23 -10.00
N GLU A 137 13.15 0.11 -9.49
CA GLU A 137 12.86 -0.13 -8.07
C GLU A 137 13.37 -1.51 -7.62
N TYR A 138 13.07 -2.59 -8.34
CA TYR A 138 13.52 -3.93 -7.93
C TYR A 138 15.04 -4.10 -8.05
N THR A 139 15.63 -3.52 -9.09
CA THR A 139 17.10 -3.44 -9.24
C THR A 139 17.72 -2.67 -8.06
N TRP A 140 17.10 -1.57 -7.63
CA TRP A 140 17.53 -0.84 -6.44
C TRP A 140 17.38 -1.69 -5.18
N ILE A 141 16.26 -2.40 -4.99
CA ILE A 141 16.06 -3.32 -3.85
C ILE A 141 17.21 -4.32 -3.80
N LEU A 142 17.44 -5.06 -4.89
CA LEU A 142 18.51 -6.04 -4.97
C LEU A 142 19.88 -5.40 -4.72
N SER A 143 20.11 -4.18 -5.20
CA SER A 143 21.37 -3.46 -4.98
C SER A 143 21.69 -3.21 -3.51
N THR A 144 20.72 -3.34 -2.58
CA THR A 144 20.93 -3.23 -1.13
C THR A 144 21.51 -4.50 -0.50
N GLY A 145 21.43 -5.65 -1.18
CA GLY A 145 21.99 -6.93 -0.74
C GLY A 145 23.48 -7.09 -1.01
N TRP A 146 24.01 -8.28 -0.71
CA TRP A 146 25.41 -8.66 -0.99
C TRP A 146 25.44 -9.85 -1.95
N TRP A 147 26.08 -9.64 -3.10
CA TRP A 147 26.12 -10.62 -4.19
C TRP A 147 27.55 -10.99 -4.62
N GLU A 148 28.56 -10.43 -3.95
CA GLU A 148 29.97 -10.69 -4.24
C GLU A 148 30.45 -11.92 -3.46
N GLY A 149 30.10 -13.10 -3.98
CA GLY A 149 30.41 -14.37 -3.33
C GLY A 149 29.72 -14.51 -1.96
N ARG A 150 30.32 -15.31 -1.08
CA ARG A 150 29.74 -15.59 0.23
C ARG A 150 29.81 -14.34 1.12
N ALA A 151 28.67 -13.90 1.65
CA ALA A 151 28.68 -12.75 2.56
C ALA A 151 29.56 -13.00 3.79
N PRO A 152 30.42 -12.04 4.18
CA PRO A 152 31.19 -12.14 5.40
C PRO A 152 30.25 -12.16 6.62
N VAL A 153 30.55 -13.01 7.59
CA VAL A 153 29.82 -13.05 8.85
C VAL A 153 30.10 -11.76 9.61
N ASN A 154 29.05 -10.99 9.90
CA ASN A 154 29.13 -9.76 10.69
C ASN A 154 28.57 -10.01 12.11
N PRO A 155 29.42 -10.14 13.15
CA PRO A 155 28.96 -10.38 14.52
C PRO A 155 28.07 -9.26 15.05
N ASP A 156 28.31 -8.01 14.64
CA ASP A 156 27.52 -6.86 15.07
C ASP A 156 26.08 -6.98 14.56
N ALA A 157 25.90 -7.48 13.33
CA ALA A 157 24.58 -7.74 12.76
C ALA A 157 23.81 -8.77 13.61
N VAL A 158 24.47 -9.86 14.04
CA VAL A 158 23.85 -10.88 14.90
C VAL A 158 23.37 -10.27 16.22
N VAL A 159 24.20 -9.43 16.84
CA VAL A 159 23.85 -8.79 18.12
C VAL A 159 22.70 -7.80 17.93
N VAL A 160 22.79 -6.90 16.94
CA VAL A 160 21.78 -5.86 16.70
C VAL A 160 20.44 -6.47 16.30
N VAL A 161 20.43 -7.37 15.31
CA VAL A 161 19.21 -8.06 14.86
C VAL A 161 18.63 -8.91 15.99
N GLY A 162 19.47 -9.63 16.73
CA GLY A 162 19.05 -10.41 17.89
C GLY A 162 18.34 -9.56 18.94
N ILE A 163 18.91 -8.41 19.30
CA ILE A 163 18.31 -7.46 20.24
C ILE A 163 16.97 -6.92 19.70
N LEU A 164 16.91 -6.50 18.44
CA LEU A 164 15.69 -5.97 17.82
C LEU A 164 14.58 -7.01 17.79
N CYS A 165 14.89 -8.27 17.46
CA CYS A 165 13.95 -9.39 17.51
C CYS A 165 13.44 -9.65 18.93
N ILE A 166 14.32 -9.64 19.94
CA ILE A 166 13.92 -9.79 21.36
C ILE A 166 13.01 -8.63 21.79
N ILE A 167 13.33 -7.39 21.41
CA ILE A 167 12.49 -6.21 21.70
C ILE A 167 11.12 -6.35 21.04
N LEU A 168 11.07 -6.77 19.77
CA LEU A 168 9.82 -6.91 19.04
C LEU A 168 8.94 -8.01 19.64
N ILE A 169 9.47 -9.22 19.79
CA ILE A 169 8.71 -10.37 20.30
C ILE A 169 8.36 -10.15 21.78
N GLY A 170 9.35 -9.80 22.60
CA GLY A 170 9.15 -9.57 24.04
C GLY A 170 8.23 -8.39 24.32
N GLY A 171 8.38 -7.29 23.57
CA GLY A 171 7.50 -6.13 23.65
C GLY A 171 6.07 -6.46 23.21
N PHE A 172 5.89 -7.22 22.13
CA PHE A 172 4.57 -7.66 21.68
C PHE A 172 3.87 -8.53 22.73
N VAL A 173 4.58 -9.52 23.28
CA VAL A 173 4.08 -10.36 24.39
C VAL A 173 3.74 -9.48 25.60
N TYR A 174 4.58 -8.52 25.96
CA TYR A 174 4.36 -7.64 27.10
C TYR A 174 3.10 -6.75 26.93
N ILE A 175 2.89 -6.19 25.73
CA ILE A 175 1.74 -5.33 25.41
C ILE A 175 0.44 -6.14 25.46
N ASN A 176 0.46 -7.34 24.86
CA ASN A 176 -0.69 -8.21 24.69
C ASN A 176 -0.90 -9.22 25.82
N ARG A 177 -0.08 -9.19 26.88
CA ARG A 177 -0.25 -10.06 28.04
C ARG A 177 -1.63 -9.90 28.67
N VAL A 178 -2.19 -11.00 29.14
CA VAL A 178 -3.51 -11.05 29.80
C VAL A 178 -3.53 -10.09 30.99
N ARG A 179 -4.43 -9.11 30.96
CA ARG A 179 -4.71 -8.22 32.10
C ARG A 179 -6.21 -7.91 32.15
N PRO A 180 -6.84 -7.90 33.33
CA PRO A 180 -8.22 -7.44 33.46
C PRO A 180 -8.30 -5.95 33.06
N HIS A 181 -9.33 -5.60 32.29
CA HIS A 181 -9.71 -4.23 31.91
C HIS A 181 -8.79 -3.45 30.94
N ARG A 182 -8.07 -4.11 30.01
CA ARG A 182 -7.42 -3.41 28.88
C ARG A 182 -8.28 -3.44 27.61
N SER A 183 -8.33 -2.30 26.92
CA SER A 183 -8.94 -2.18 25.58
C SER A 183 -8.05 -2.81 24.50
N ILE A 184 -8.63 -3.69 23.69
CA ILE A 184 -7.98 -4.32 22.53
C ILE A 184 -7.44 -3.27 21.56
N THR A 185 -8.20 -2.20 21.30
CA THR A 185 -7.78 -1.09 20.43
C THR A 185 -6.49 -0.45 20.90
N LYS A 186 -6.37 -0.20 22.22
CA LYS A 186 -5.17 0.41 22.80
C LYS A 186 -3.96 -0.52 22.66
N GLN A 187 -4.15 -1.83 22.85
CA GLN A 187 -3.08 -2.82 22.68
C GLN A 187 -2.62 -2.89 21.22
N SER A 188 -3.57 -2.93 20.27
CA SER A 188 -3.27 -2.93 18.84
C SER A 188 -2.46 -1.69 18.42
N ILE A 189 -2.84 -0.48 18.87
CA ILE A 189 -2.08 0.75 18.61
C ILE A 189 -0.67 0.67 19.19
N GLN A 190 -0.53 0.19 20.43
CA GLN A 190 0.79 0.04 21.05
C GLN A 190 1.67 -0.98 20.32
N SER A 191 1.10 -2.08 19.85
CA SER A 191 1.81 -3.07 19.02
C SER A 191 2.25 -2.48 17.69
N ALA A 192 1.38 -1.71 17.02
CA ALA A 192 1.74 -1.02 15.78
C ALA A 192 2.90 -0.01 16.00
N ILE A 193 2.86 0.76 17.09
CA ILE A 193 3.94 1.68 17.47
C ILE A 193 5.25 0.91 17.71
N LEU A 194 5.21 -0.21 18.44
CA LEU A 194 6.38 -1.05 18.67
C LEU A 194 6.99 -1.55 17.36
N ILE A 195 6.16 -2.08 16.45
CA ILE A 195 6.58 -2.56 15.13
C ILE A 195 7.24 -1.42 14.34
N ALA A 196 6.62 -0.24 14.32
CA ALA A 196 7.15 0.92 13.61
C ALA A 196 8.52 1.38 14.17
N ILE A 197 8.67 1.42 15.50
CA ILE A 197 9.95 1.77 16.15
C ILE A 197 11.03 0.75 15.77
N VAL A 198 10.75 -0.55 15.88
CA VAL A 198 11.72 -1.60 15.53
C VAL A 198 12.08 -1.56 14.06
N ALA A 199 11.11 -1.39 13.16
CA ALA A 199 11.35 -1.27 11.73
C ALA A 199 12.23 -0.05 11.39
N LEU A 200 12.00 1.09 12.04
CA LEU A 200 12.83 2.30 11.88
C LEU A 200 14.27 2.04 12.34
N LEU A 201 14.45 1.49 13.54
CA LEU A 201 15.77 1.17 14.08
C LEU A 201 16.51 0.17 13.18
N TYR A 202 15.81 -0.84 12.67
CA TYR A 202 16.41 -1.81 11.77
C TYR A 202 16.79 -1.19 10.42
N SER A 203 15.92 -0.33 9.87
CA SER A 203 16.21 0.41 8.64
C SER A 203 17.43 1.32 8.79
N LEU A 204 17.57 1.99 9.94
CA LEU A 204 18.76 2.80 10.27
C LEU A 204 20.03 1.95 10.35
N TRP A 205 19.95 0.76 10.97
CA TRP A 205 21.05 -0.19 10.97
C TRP A 205 21.45 -0.55 9.54
N CYS A 206 20.52 -1.03 8.70
CA CYS A 206 20.84 -1.43 7.34
C CYS A 206 21.39 -0.27 6.50
N ALA A 207 20.77 0.91 6.59
CA ALA A 207 21.24 2.11 5.90
C ALA A 207 22.67 2.50 6.33
N SER A 208 23.00 2.36 7.62
CA SER A 208 24.36 2.64 8.10
C SER A 208 25.41 1.74 7.44
N GLN A 209 25.12 0.44 7.32
CA GLN A 209 26.06 -0.54 6.75
C GLN A 209 26.22 -0.36 5.23
N ILE A 210 25.15 0.06 4.55
CA ILE A 210 25.10 0.22 3.09
C ILE A 210 25.71 1.57 2.66
N PHE A 211 25.34 2.67 3.33
CA PHE A 211 25.64 4.03 2.85
C PHE A 211 26.70 4.78 3.66
N TRP A 212 26.97 4.40 4.91
CA TRP A 212 27.92 5.12 5.77
C TRP A 212 29.23 4.38 6.02
N VAL A 213 29.21 3.04 6.08
CA VAL A 213 30.43 2.25 6.28
C VAL A 213 31.22 2.15 4.97
N ASN A 214 32.52 2.41 5.01
CA ASN A 214 33.44 2.30 3.87
C ASN A 214 34.64 1.38 4.22
N PRO A 215 34.90 0.29 3.47
CA PRO A 215 34.12 -0.22 2.35
C PRO A 215 32.74 -0.70 2.80
N ARG A 216 31.75 -0.61 1.90
CA ARG A 216 30.38 -1.06 2.13
C ARG A 216 30.36 -2.49 2.66
N ARG A 217 29.47 -2.76 3.61
CA ARG A 217 29.32 -4.10 4.22
C ARG A 217 27.88 -4.59 4.14
N PRO A 218 27.65 -5.90 4.12
CA PRO A 218 26.29 -6.44 4.25
C PRO A 218 25.69 -6.07 5.61
N ALA A 219 24.43 -5.61 5.58
CA ALA A 219 23.69 -5.31 6.81
C ALA A 219 23.39 -6.57 7.62
N VAL A 220 22.94 -7.62 6.92
CA VAL A 220 22.76 -8.98 7.41
C VAL A 220 22.98 -9.91 6.22
N GLY A 221 24.06 -10.71 6.25
CA GLY A 221 24.33 -11.73 5.23
C GLY A 221 24.22 -11.25 3.78
N GLU A 222 23.61 -12.08 2.93
CA GLU A 222 23.41 -11.81 1.49
C GLU A 222 22.12 -11.00 1.23
N GLU A 223 21.39 -10.64 2.28
CA GLU A 223 19.99 -10.21 2.21
C GLU A 223 19.82 -8.72 1.87
N ALA A 224 18.80 -8.41 1.06
CA ALA A 224 18.45 -7.07 0.59
C ALA A 224 17.44 -6.36 1.51
N ASP A 225 17.61 -6.52 2.83
CA ASP A 225 16.58 -6.19 3.82
C ASP A 225 16.13 -4.73 3.78
N TYR A 226 17.05 -3.78 3.59
CA TYR A 226 16.70 -2.36 3.52
C TYR A 226 15.74 -2.08 2.35
N GLY A 227 16.10 -2.56 1.15
CA GLY A 227 15.28 -2.40 -0.03
C GLY A 227 13.90 -3.05 0.14
N VAL A 228 13.87 -4.26 0.69
CA VAL A 228 12.61 -4.99 0.96
C VAL A 228 11.72 -4.23 1.93
N LEU A 229 12.27 -3.67 3.02
CA LEU A 229 11.49 -2.88 3.99
C LEU A 229 10.89 -1.62 3.36
N VAL A 230 11.66 -0.90 2.55
CA VAL A 230 11.19 0.30 1.84
C VAL A 230 10.10 -0.08 0.83
N PHE A 231 10.30 -1.16 0.07
CA PHE A 231 9.32 -1.67 -0.88
C PHE A 231 8.00 -2.06 -0.20
N LEU A 232 8.06 -2.84 0.88
CA LEU A 232 6.88 -3.22 1.65
C LEU A 232 6.19 -2.00 2.26
N ALA A 233 6.93 -1.02 2.79
CA ALA A 233 6.35 0.19 3.34
C ALA A 233 5.55 0.97 2.27
N LYS A 234 6.14 1.16 1.08
CA LYS A 234 5.58 1.96 -0.01
C LYS A 234 4.44 1.28 -0.75
N TYR A 235 4.61 0.01 -1.13
CA TYR A 235 3.71 -0.66 -2.06
C TYR A 235 2.79 -1.69 -1.40
N PHE A 236 3.10 -2.12 -0.17
CA PHE A 236 2.24 -3.04 0.57
C PHE A 236 1.49 -2.34 1.71
N PHE A 237 2.19 -1.79 2.71
CA PHE A 237 1.53 -1.24 3.91
C PHE A 237 0.82 0.09 3.67
N LEU A 238 1.43 1.01 2.92
CA LEU A 238 0.84 2.33 2.63
C LEU A 238 -0.54 2.23 1.92
N PRO A 239 -0.71 1.47 0.81
CA PRO A 239 -2.03 1.34 0.19
C PRO A 239 -3.11 0.81 1.14
N HIS A 240 -2.80 -0.18 1.98
CA HIS A 240 -3.75 -0.66 2.99
C HIS A 240 -4.06 0.40 4.05
N LEU A 241 -3.07 1.19 4.48
CA LEU A 241 -3.29 2.31 5.40
C LEU A 241 -4.19 3.38 4.77
N LEU A 242 -3.98 3.73 3.50
CA LEU A 242 -4.83 4.67 2.77
C LEU A 242 -6.28 4.16 2.67
N CYS A 243 -6.46 2.86 2.41
CA CYS A 243 -7.77 2.22 2.46
C CYS A 243 -8.41 2.33 3.86
N ILE A 244 -7.67 2.07 4.94
CA ILE A 244 -8.16 2.22 6.32
C ILE A 244 -8.56 3.68 6.62
N LEU A 245 -7.74 4.64 6.20
CA LEU A 245 -8.02 6.08 6.37
C LEU A 245 -9.22 6.55 5.55
N SER A 246 -9.57 5.84 4.48
CA SER A 246 -10.74 6.14 3.66
C SER A 246 -12.06 5.61 4.24
N MET A 247 -12.03 4.72 5.25
CA MET A 247 -13.24 4.13 5.81
C MET A 247 -14.19 5.19 6.38
N HIS A 248 -15.50 4.95 6.27
CA HIS A 248 -16.51 5.76 6.94
C HIS A 248 -16.25 5.85 8.45
N PRO A 249 -16.51 6.98 9.12
CA PRO A 249 -16.33 7.09 10.57
C PRO A 249 -17.33 6.22 11.35
N ARG A 250 -16.98 5.87 12.59
CA ARG A 250 -17.83 5.08 13.50
C ARG A 250 -19.09 5.84 13.91
N ASP A 251 -19.00 7.16 14.03
CA ASP A 251 -20.04 7.99 14.65
C ASP A 251 -21.30 8.15 13.76
N LEU A 252 -21.24 7.73 12.49
CA LEU A 252 -22.41 7.70 11.60
C LEU A 252 -23.49 6.69 12.03
N GLU A 253 -23.16 5.74 12.90
CA GLU A 253 -24.18 4.86 13.52
C GLU A 253 -24.98 5.60 14.61
N ALA A 254 -24.40 6.62 15.25
CA ALA A 254 -25.03 7.33 16.38
C ALA A 254 -26.06 8.40 15.96
N GLU A 255 -26.03 8.84 14.69
CA GLU A 255 -27.00 9.79 14.13
C GLU A 255 -28.29 9.12 13.61
N GLN A 256 -28.38 7.79 13.65
CA GLN A 256 -29.65 7.10 13.41
C GLN A 256 -30.55 7.22 14.64
N ILE A 257 -31.44 8.22 14.63
CA ILE A 257 -32.65 8.20 15.48
C ILE A 257 -33.40 6.90 15.14
N PRO A 258 -33.80 6.08 16.13
CA PRO A 258 -34.45 4.79 15.87
C PRO A 258 -35.76 4.97 15.08
N PRO A 259 -36.16 3.93 14.32
CA PRO A 259 -37.31 3.96 13.41
C PRO A 259 -38.65 4.23 14.11
#